data_AF-A0A0C1FK71-F1
#
_entry.id   AF-A0A0C1FK71-F1
#
_cell.length_a   1.000
_cell.length_b   1.000
_cell.length_c   1.000
_cell.angle_alpha   90.00
_cell.angle_beta   90.00
_cell.angle_gamma   90.00
#
_symmetry.space_group_name_H-M   'P 1'
#
loop_
_entity.id
_entity.type
_entity.pdbx_description
1 polymer ?
#
loop_
_entity_poly.entity_id
_entity_poly.type
_entity_poly.pdbx_seq_one_letter_code
_entity_poly.pdbx_strand_id
1 'polypeptide(L)' 'MEAYKFKTKVSEDGTISVPEGFDVKNKEVEVIILNETTKNTPKKNMREFLDKFSGILEGIDPDKAKYDYLMDKHK' A
#
# COMPACT_ATOMS: atom_id res chain seq x y z
N MET A 1 -25.35 10.92 -14.28
CA MET A 1 -24.24 11.63 -13.61
C MET A 1 -22.98 10.87 -13.92
N GLU A 2 -22.02 11.51 -14.59
CA GLU A 2 -20.70 10.94 -14.86
C GLU A 2 -19.71 11.49 -13.84
N ALA A 3 -18.88 10.61 -13.28
CA ALA A 3 -17.88 10.97 -12.29
C ALA A 3 -16.48 10.71 -12.85
N TYR A 4 -15.65 11.73 -12.85
CA TYR A 4 -14.26 11.65 -13.28
C TYR A 4 -13.35 11.68 -12.05
N LYS A 5 -12.40 10.75 -11.97
CA LYS A 5 -11.41 10.70 -10.90
C LYS A 5 -10.01 10.80 -11.50
N PHE A 6 -9.26 11.80 -11.09
CA PHE A 6 -7.87 11.97 -11.46
C PHE A 6 -7.05 12.44 -10.25
N LYS A 7 -5.75 12.16 -10.27
CA LYS A 7 -4.81 12.66 -9.26
C LYS A 7 -4.12 13.89 -9.81
N THR A 8 -4.16 14.98 -9.05
CA THR A 8 -3.48 16.22 -9.40
C THR A 8 -3.02 16.95 -8.15
N LYS A 9 -2.12 17.90 -8.34
CA LYS A 9 -1.67 18.81 -7.28
C LYS A 9 -2.46 20.10 -7.42
N VAL A 10 -2.90 20.65 -6.28
CA VAL A 10 -3.43 22.01 -6.22
C VAL A 10 -2.24 22.97 -6.33
N SER A 11 -2.30 23.89 -7.30
CA SER A 11 -1.27 24.91 -7.49
C SER A 11 -1.27 25.93 -6.35
N GLU A 12 -0.21 26.74 -6.23
CA GLU A 12 -0.08 27.72 -5.13
C GLU A 12 -1.17 28.81 -5.16
N ASP A 13 -1.69 29.11 -6.34
CA ASP A 13 -2.81 30.01 -6.60
C ASP A 13 -4.19 29.36 -6.35
N GLY A 14 -4.22 28.10 -5.90
CA GLY A 14 -5.46 27.36 -5.66
C GLY A 14 -6.10 26.75 -6.91
N THR A 15 -5.42 26.81 -8.06
CA THR A 15 -5.96 26.29 -9.33
C THR A 15 -5.77 24.77 -9.44
N ILE A 16 -6.82 24.09 -9.91
CA ILE A 16 -6.81 22.65 -10.23
C ILE A 16 -6.90 22.51 -11.76
N SER A 17 -5.84 21.96 -12.38
CA SER A 17 -5.87 21.72 -13.83
C SER A 17 -6.61 20.42 -14.14
N VAL A 18 -7.71 20.54 -14.89
CA VAL A 18 -8.55 19.42 -15.34
C VAL A 18 -8.05 18.96 -16.72
N PRO A 19 -7.74 17.66 -16.90
CA PRO A 19 -7.34 17.09 -18.19
C PRO A 19 -8.34 17.38 -19.32
N GLU A 20 -7.84 17.66 -20.52
CA GLU A 20 -8.66 18.02 -21.69
C GLU A 20 -9.59 16.91 -22.19
N GLY A 21 -9.31 15.66 -21.83
CA GLY A 21 -10.12 14.49 -22.20
C GLY A 21 -11.45 14.39 -21.45
N PHE A 22 -11.70 15.25 -20.47
CA PHE A 22 -12.98 15.32 -19.77
C PHE A 22 -13.91 16.30 -20.49
N ASP A 23 -15.12 15.83 -20.84
CA ASP A 23 -16.16 16.67 -21.46
C ASP A 23 -16.89 17.54 -20.42
N VAL A 24 -16.11 18.34 -19.68
CA VAL A 24 -16.58 19.22 -18.60
C VAL A 24 -16.31 20.70 -18.89
N LYS A 25 -15.84 21.02 -20.09
CA LYS A 25 -15.58 22.41 -20.52
C LYS A 25 -16.89 23.21 -20.52
N ASN A 26 -16.88 24.39 -19.88
CA ASN A 26 -18.03 25.29 -19.74
C ASN A 26 -19.27 24.66 -19.08
N LYS A 27 -19.10 23.63 -18.26
CA LYS A 27 -20.18 23.02 -17.48
C LYS A 27 -19.96 23.31 -16.00
N GLU A 28 -21.05 23.50 -15.25
CA GLU A 28 -20.99 23.49 -13.79
C GLU A 28 -20.68 22.07 -13.31
N VAL A 29 -19.69 21.95 -12.43
CA VAL A 29 -19.22 20.66 -11.91
C VAL A 29 -19.06 20.72 -10.39
N GLU A 30 -19.33 19.59 -9.74
CA GLU A 30 -19.02 19.38 -8.33
C GLU A 30 -17.62 18.78 -8.20
N VAL A 31 -16.79 19.36 -7.31
CA VAL A 31 -15.40 18.94 -7.11
C VAL A 31 -15.24 18.37 -5.70
N ILE A 32 -14.81 17.11 -5.60
CA ILE A 32 -14.49 16.46 -4.33
C ILE A 32 -12.97 16.38 -4.19
N ILE A 33 -12.41 17.13 -3.22
CA ILE A 33 -10.98 17.14 -2.95
C ILE A 33 -10.67 16.15 -1.83
N LEU A 34 -9.89 15.11 -2.16
CA LEU A 34 -9.37 14.16 -1.18
C LEU A 34 -7.89 14.41 -0.98
N ASN A 35 -7.51 14.90 0.20
CA ASN A 35 -6.11 15.05 0.57
C ASN A 35 -5.53 13.65 0.86
N GLU A 36 -4.85 13.06 -0.12
CA GLU A 36 -4.01 11.89 0.13
C GLU A 36 -2.81 12.34 0.95
N THR A 37 -2.92 12.32 2.28
CA THR A 37 -1.74 12.29 3.13
C THR A 37 -0.92 11.10 2.66
N THR A 38 0.24 11.33 2.07
CA THR A 38 1.21 10.27 1.83
C THR A 38 1.44 9.63 3.18
N LYS A 39 0.78 8.49 3.43
CA LYS A 39 1.18 7.62 4.51
C LYS A 39 2.56 7.18 4.09
N ASN A 40 3.57 7.90 4.55
CA ASN A 40 4.94 7.43 4.66
C ASN A 40 4.81 6.17 5.49
N THR A 41 4.48 5.08 4.82
CA THR A 41 4.49 3.77 5.41
C THR A 41 5.95 3.60 5.73
N PRO A 42 6.34 3.61 7.02
CA PRO A 42 7.74 3.45 7.36
C PRO A 42 8.20 2.19 6.65
N LYS A 43 9.29 2.28 5.88
CA LYS A 43 9.93 1.11 5.29
C LYS A 43 10.26 0.20 6.45
N LYS A 44 9.38 -0.76 6.76
CA LYS A 44 9.57 -1.69 7.86
C LYS A 44 10.87 -2.40 7.57
N ASN A 45 11.83 -2.25 8.47
CA ASN A 45 13.15 -2.83 8.29
C ASN A 45 12.99 -4.34 8.37
N MET A 46 13.55 -5.08 7.42
CA MET A 46 13.54 -6.55 7.45
C MET A 46 14.14 -7.07 8.77
N ARG A 47 15.09 -6.33 9.37
CA ARG A 47 15.62 -6.65 10.70
C ARG A 47 14.57 -6.56 11.81
N GLU A 48 13.75 -5.50 11.84
CA GLU A 48 12.66 -5.38 12.82
C GLU A 48 11.59 -6.47 12.66
N PHE A 49 11.35 -6.91 11.42
CA PHE A 49 10.49 -8.06 11.17
C PHE A 49 11.13 -9.35 11.68
N LEU A 50 12.40 -9.59 11.35
CA LEU A 50 13.10 -10.78 11.82
C LEU A 50 13.19 -10.81 13.33
N ASP A 51 13.54 -9.72 14.01
CA ASP A 51 13.61 -9.66 15.48
C ASP A 51 12.25 -9.91 16.14
N LYS A 52 11.16 -9.41 15.55
CA LYS A 52 9.80 -9.63 16.07
C LYS A 52 9.33 -11.08 15.92
N PHE A 53 9.75 -11.77 14.86
CA PHE A 53 9.26 -13.09 14.51
C PHE A 53 10.28 -14.22 14.76
N SER A 54 11.56 -13.91 15.00
CA SER A 54 12.61 -14.87 15.33
C SER A 54 12.46 -15.45 16.72
N GLY A 55 11.80 -14.73 17.64
CA GLY A 55 11.43 -15.28 18.96
C GLY A 55 10.50 -16.50 18.89
N ILE A 56 9.83 -16.74 17.76
CA ILE A 56 9.04 -17.97 17.51
C ILE A 56 9.95 -19.14 17.13
N LEU A 57 11.16 -18.86 16.64
CA LEU A 57 12.14 -19.85 16.18
C LEU A 57 13.26 -20.09 17.20
N GLU A 58 13.34 -19.31 18.29
CA GLU A 58 14.28 -19.56 19.38
C GLU A 58 14.00 -20.92 20.02
N GLY A 59 14.96 -21.84 19.89
CA GLY A 59 14.88 -23.20 20.45
C GLY A 59 14.36 -24.27 19.47
N ILE A 60 14.02 -23.91 18.23
CA ILE A 60 13.71 -24.89 17.18
C ILE A 60 14.98 -25.23 16.42
N ASP A 61 15.39 -26.50 16.47
CA ASP A 61 16.39 -27.04 15.55
C ASP A 61 15.76 -27.16 14.15
N PRO A 62 16.18 -26.33 13.17
CA PRO A 62 15.57 -26.30 11.85
C PRO A 62 15.71 -27.63 11.10
N ASP A 63 16.81 -28.34 11.32
CA ASP A 63 17.09 -29.61 10.64
C ASP A 63 16.19 -30.71 11.18
N LYS A 64 15.98 -30.73 12.50
CA LYS A 64 15.03 -31.65 13.14
C LYS A 64 13.58 -31.36 12.73
N ALA A 65 13.15 -30.10 12.76
CA ALA A 65 11.80 -29.72 12.37
C ALA A 65 11.50 -30.06 10.90
N LYS A 66 12.49 -29.88 10.02
CA LYS A 66 12.40 -30.28 8.61
C LYS A 66 12.32 -31.80 8.45
N TYR A 67 13.13 -32.55 9.19
CA TYR A 67 13.11 -34.01 9.18
C TYR A 67 11.74 -34.55 9.62
N ASP A 68 11.23 -34.08 10.76
CA ASP A 68 9.93 -34.50 11.31
C ASP A 68 8.78 -34.22 10.31
N TYR A 69 8.77 -33.04 9.69
CA TYR A 69 7.77 -32.68 8.67
C TYR A 69 7.84 -33.59 7.43
N LEU A 70 9.05 -33.91 6.95
CA LEU A 70 9.22 -34.78 5.78
C LEU A 70 8.79 -36.22 6.09
N MET A 71 9.08 -36.72 7.30
CA MET A 71 8.66 -38.06 7.71
C MET A 71 7.14 -38.15 7.88
N ASP A 72 6.49 -37.10 8.41
CA ASP A 72 5.04 -37.08 8.59
C ASP A 72 4.29 -36.97 7.24
N LYS A 73 4.79 -36.13 6.32
CA LYS A 73 4.18 -35.92 5.00
C LYS A 73 4.25 -37.15 4.07
N HIS A 74 5.26 -37.99 4.24
CA HIS A 74 5.51 -39.16 3.40
C HIS A 74 5.06 -40.49 4.05
N LYS A 75 4.27 -40.41 5.13
CA LYS A 75 3.44 -41.53 5.62
C LYS A 75 2.17 -41.68 4.79
#